data_AF-A0A8S3KHM8-F1
#
_entry.id   AF-A0A8S3KHM8-F1
#
_cell.length_a   1.000
_cell.length_b   1.000
_cell.length_c   1.000
_cell.angle_alpha   90.00
_cell.angle_beta   90.00
_cell.angle_gamma   90.00
#
_symmetry.space_group_name_H-M   'P 1'
#
loop_
_entity.id
_entity.type
_entity.pdbx_description
1 polymer ?
#
loop_
_entity_poly.entity_id
_entity_poly.type
_entity_poly.pdbx_seq_one_letter_code
_entity_poly.pdbx_strand_id
1 'polypeptide(L)'
;MKHNIGEIISAAPFLSTTINPQIAEILIGDGSDDNPYLVSVILKIYLDTGQEMRPYACIYNSAEEEVLLSPGTKFVLKPCKKIDDKEQRWL
;
A
#
# COMPACT_ATOMS: atom_id res chain seq x y z
N MET A 1 11.53 19.84 -1.72
CA MET A 1 11.02 18.58 -2.29
C MET A 1 9.87 18.93 -3.23
N LYS A 2 9.87 18.45 -4.48
CA LYS A 2 8.61 18.41 -5.24
C LYS A 2 7.70 17.42 -4.52
N HIS A 3 6.52 17.87 -4.14
CA HIS A 3 5.52 16.99 -3.55
C HIS A 3 4.72 16.38 -4.69
N ASN A 4 4.83 15.07 -4.89
CA ASN A 4 4.05 14.31 -5.90
C ASN A 4 2.55 14.20 -5.51
N ILE A 5 2.07 15.08 -4.62
CA ILE A 5 0.69 15.09 -4.13
C ILE A 5 -0.22 15.49 -5.29
N GLY A 6 -1.26 14.70 -5.53
CA GLY A 6 -2.17 14.88 -6.66
C GLY A 6 -1.70 14.21 -7.95
N GLU A 7 -0.47 13.66 -7.99
CA GLU A 7 -0.02 12.87 -9.14
C GLU A 7 -0.73 11.52 -9.18
N ILE A 8 -0.92 11.02 -10.40
CA ILE A 8 -1.45 9.70 -10.65
C ILE A 8 -0.28 8.72 -10.70
N ILE A 9 -0.25 7.77 -9.78
CA ILE A 9 0.69 6.65 -9.80
C ILE A 9 -0.04 5.39 -10.29
N SER A 10 0.68 4.52 -10.98
CA SER A 10 0.14 3.23 -11.44
C SER A 10 1.11 2.11 -11.14
N ALA A 11 0.60 1.01 -10.60
CA ALA A 11 1.37 -0.22 -10.47
C ALA A 11 1.36 -0.98 -11.81
N ALA A 12 2.54 -1.25 -12.36
CA ALA A 12 2.67 -2.07 -13.57
C ALA A 12 2.31 -3.55 -13.34
N PRO A 13 2.74 -4.22 -12.24
CA PRO A 13 2.27 -5.56 -11.90
C PRO A 13 0.94 -5.53 -11.13
N PHE A 14 0.43 -6.71 -10.78
CA PHE A 14 -0.60 -6.84 -9.75
C PHE A 14 -0.09 -6.24 -8.43
N LEU A 15 -0.97 -5.56 -7.69
CA LEU A 15 -0.66 -5.06 -6.36
C LEU A 15 -1.37 -5.93 -5.32
N SER A 16 -0.61 -6.72 -4.57
CA SER A 16 -1.11 -7.42 -3.39
C SER A 16 -1.26 -6.43 -2.25
N THR A 17 -2.44 -6.39 -1.64
CA THR A 17 -2.78 -5.51 -0.52
C THR A 17 -3.61 -6.28 0.49
N THR A 18 -3.75 -5.76 1.71
CA THR A 18 -4.54 -6.41 2.76
C THR A 18 -5.48 -5.40 3.41
N ILE A 19 -6.65 -5.87 3.84
CA ILE A 19 -7.55 -5.08 4.68
C ILE A 19 -7.08 -5.02 6.14
N ASN A 20 -6.16 -5.90 6.56
CA ASN A 20 -5.61 -5.95 7.90
C ASN A 20 -4.31 -5.12 8.00
N PRO A 21 -4.32 -3.97 8.70
CA PRO A 21 -3.14 -3.11 8.82
C PRO A 21 -1.93 -3.81 9.46
N GLN A 22 -2.16 -4.74 10.41
CA GLN A 22 -1.08 -5.45 11.09
C GLN A 22 -0.30 -6.35 10.12
N ILE A 23 -0.99 -6.93 9.12
CA ILE A 23 -0.35 -7.76 8.10
C ILE A 23 0.50 -6.89 7.17
N ALA A 24 0.01 -5.70 6.80
CA ALA A 24 0.79 -4.74 6.03
C ALA A 24 2.06 -4.28 6.78
N GLU A 25 1.97 -4.12 8.11
CA GLU A 25 3.10 -3.78 8.99
C GLU A 25 4.09 -4.93 9.21
N ILE A 26 3.69 -6.18 8.98
CA ILE A 26 4.62 -7.31 8.99
C ILE A 26 5.38 -7.40 7.65
N LEU A 27 4.71 -7.02 6.56
CA LEU A 27 5.25 -7.08 5.19
C LEU A 27 6.07 -5.84 4.80
N ILE A 28 5.94 -4.73 5.53
CA ILE A 28 6.84 -3.59 5.34
C ILE A 28 8.25 -4.03 5.77
N GLY A 29 9.17 -4.10 4.80
CA GLY A 29 10.57 -4.40 5.10
C GLY A 29 11.13 -3.44 6.14
N ASP A 30 12.13 -3.88 6.90
CA ASP A 30 12.86 -3.08 7.89
C ASP A 30 13.73 -1.96 7.28
N GLY A 31 13.65 -1.78 5.95
CA GLY A 31 14.47 -0.83 5.21
C GLY A 31 15.93 -1.27 5.13
N SER A 32 16.25 -2.55 5.40
CA SER A 32 17.61 -3.11 5.34
C SER A 32 18.10 -3.44 3.94
N ASP A 33 17.34 -3.09 2.89
CA ASP A 33 17.93 -3.07 1.56
C ASP A 33 19.12 -2.10 1.59
N ASP A 34 20.33 -2.60 1.35
CA ASP A 34 21.60 -1.85 1.31
C ASP A 34 21.60 -0.69 0.28
N ASN A 35 20.48 -0.48 -0.40
CA ASN A 35 20.27 0.59 -1.34
C ASN A 35 19.82 1.88 -0.60
N PRO A 36 20.71 2.88 -0.44
CA PRO A 36 20.39 4.12 0.29
C PRO A 36 19.33 4.99 -0.42
N TYR A 37 18.89 4.61 -1.62
CA TYR A 37 17.85 5.29 -2.38
C TYR A 37 16.46 4.66 -2.20
N LEU A 38 16.34 3.56 -1.46
CA LEU A 38 15.06 2.91 -1.17
C LEU A 38 14.60 3.26 0.25
N VAL A 39 13.28 3.32 0.41
CA VAL A 39 12.62 3.57 1.69
C VAL A 39 11.41 2.64 1.80
N SER A 40 11.18 2.13 3.00
CA SER A 40 9.98 1.37 3.31
C SER A 40 8.77 2.30 3.45
N VAL A 41 7.64 1.91 2.86
CA VAL A 41 6.40 2.71 2.90
C VAL A 41 5.19 1.83 3.20
N ILE A 42 4.29 2.33 4.05
CA ILE A 42 2.94 1.79 4.20
C ILE A 42 1.99 2.66 3.39
N LEU A 43 1.24 2.04 2.49
CA LEU A 43 0.23 2.72 1.68
C LEU A 43 -1.16 2.42 2.23
N LYS A 44 -1.86 3.46 2.67
CA LYS A 44 -3.30 3.37 2.95
C LYS A 44 -4.09 3.61 1.67
N ILE A 45 -4.67 2.55 1.12
CA ILE A 45 -5.41 2.58 -0.14
C ILE A 45 -6.91 2.67 0.15
N TYR A 46 -7.59 3.60 -0.52
CA TYR A 46 -9.04 3.72 -0.48
C TYR A 46 -9.59 3.30 -1.84
N LEU A 47 -10.42 2.26 -1.86
CA LEU A 47 -11.08 1.75 -3.06
C LEU A 47 -12.55 2.16 -3.04
N ASP A 48 -13.05 2.70 -4.14
CA ASP A 48 -14.49 2.87 -4.35
C ASP A 48 -15.10 1.51 -4.73
N THR A 49 -15.93 0.97 -3.85
CA THR A 49 -16.56 -0.35 -4.01
C THR A 49 -17.99 -0.27 -4.57
N GLY A 50 -18.47 0.94 -4.88
CA GLY A 50 -19.84 1.18 -5.38
C GLY A 50 -20.04 0.85 -6.86
N GLN A 51 -18.96 0.61 -7.60
CA GLN A 51 -19.00 0.30 -9.03
C GLN A 51 -19.25 -1.21 -9.25
N GLU A 52 -20.05 -1.57 -10.27
CA GLU A 52 -20.31 -2.97 -10.64
C GLU A 52 -19.04 -3.68 -11.14
N MET A 53 -18.21 -2.98 -11.92
CA MET A 53 -16.88 -3.48 -12.30
C MET A 53 -15.87 -3.18 -11.20
N ARG A 54 -15.27 -4.24 -10.67
CA ARG A 54 -14.23 -4.14 -9.65
C ARG A 54 -12.88 -4.47 -10.28
N PRO A 55 -11.94 -3.52 -10.38
CA PRO A 55 -10.58 -3.80 -10.84
C PRO A 55 -9.73 -4.52 -9.76
N TYR A 56 -10.38 -5.22 -8.83
CA TYR A 56 -9.77 -5.90 -7.70
C TYR A 56 -10.53 -7.17 -7.33
N ALA A 57 -9.82 -8.13 -6.75
CA ALA A 57 -10.39 -9.34 -6.18
C ALA A 57 -10.20 -9.34 -4.67
N CYS A 58 -11.27 -9.54 -3.91
CA CYS A 58 -11.18 -9.79 -2.48
C CYS A 58 -11.04 -11.31 -2.27
N ILE A 59 -9.91 -11.74 -1.71
CA ILE A 59 -9.60 -13.16 -1.50
C ILE A 59 -9.93 -13.49 -0.04
N TYR A 60 -11.22 -13.72 0.18
CA TYR A 60 -11.76 -14.11 1.48
C TYR A 60 -11.24 -15.50 1.90
N ASN A 61 -11.04 -15.70 3.20
CA ASN A 61 -10.48 -16.93 3.81
C ASN A 61 -8.98 -17.17 3.55
N SER A 62 -8.22 -16.16 3.14
CA SER A 62 -6.77 -16.16 3.25
C SER A 62 -6.35 -15.72 4.66
N ALA A 63 -5.21 -16.21 5.16
CA ALA A 63 -4.62 -15.72 6.41
C ALA A 63 -4.24 -14.23 6.33
N GLU A 64 -4.05 -13.74 5.11
CA GLU A 64 -3.56 -12.39 4.80
C GLU A 64 -4.69 -11.38 4.54
N GLU A 65 -5.95 -11.82 4.52
CA GLU A 65 -7.11 -10.99 4.16
C GLU A 65 -6.86 -10.15 2.89
N GLU A 66 -6.35 -10.82 1.86
CA GLU A 66 -5.81 -10.17 0.67
C GLU A 66 -6.89 -9.50 -0.20
N VAL A 67 -6.57 -8.30 -0.68
CA VAL A 67 -7.24 -7.61 -1.79
C VAL A 67 -6.22 -7.42 -2.91
N LEU A 68 -6.38 -8.15 -4.01
CA LEU A 68 -5.47 -8.12 -5.14
C LEU A 68 -5.97 -7.11 -6.19
N LEU A 69 -5.16 -6.11 -6.52
CA LEU A 69 -5.50 -5.09 -7.51
C LEU A 69 -4.91 -5.44 -8.88
N SER A 70 -5.69 -5.18 -9.94
CA SER A 70 -5.31 -5.48 -11.31
C SER A 70 -4.11 -4.63 -11.78
N PRO A 71 -3.31 -5.12 -12.74
CA PRO A 71 -2.26 -4.34 -13.37
C PRO A 71 -2.79 -3.04 -13.96
N GLY A 72 -2.02 -1.96 -13.82
CA GLY A 72 -2.40 -0.65 -14.32
C GLY A 72 -3.43 0.09 -13.46
N THR A 73 -3.76 -0.42 -12.27
CA THR A 73 -4.59 0.32 -11.30
C THR A 73 -3.94 1.68 -11.02
N LYS A 74 -4.74 2.75 -11.08
CA LYS A 74 -4.31 4.14 -10.93
C LYS A 74 -4.73 4.68 -9.57
N PHE A 75 -3.81 5.35 -8.89
CA PHE A 75 -4.05 5.98 -7.59
C PHE A 75 -3.70 7.45 -7.65
N VAL A 76 -4.48 8.28 -6.97
CA VAL A 76 -4.13 9.69 -6.74
C VAL A 76 -3.40 9.77 -5.41
N LEU A 77 -2.14 10.19 -5.44
CA LEU A 77 -1.36 10.32 -4.22
C LEU A 77 -1.89 11.46 -3.35
N LYS A 78 -2.20 11.16 -2.10
CA LYS A 78 -2.62 12.14 -1.09
C LYS A 78 -1.42 12.54 -0.22
N PRO A 79 -1.53 13.62 0.59
CA PRO A 79 -0.46 14.02 1.49
C PRO A 79 0.01 12.84 2.37
N CYS A 80 1.32 12.62 2.44
CA CYS A 80 1.95 11.59 3.25
C CYS A 80 2.56 12.18 4.53
N LYS A 81 2.60 11.38 5.60
CA LYS A 81 3.32 11.68 6.84
C LYS A 81 4.51 10.73 6.92
N LYS A 82 5.68 11.25 7.29
CA LYS A 82 6.80 10.39 7.71
C LYS A 82 6.44 9.76 9.06
N ILE A 83 6.51 8.44 9.15
CA ILE A 83 6.42 7.70 10.40
C ILE A 83 7.86 7.53 10.88
N ASP A 84 8.22 8.12 12.01
CA ASP A 84 9.55 7.89 12.60
C ASP A 84 9.57 6.52 13.29
N ASP A 85 10.65 5.76 13.15
CA ASP A 85 10.81 4.42 13.74
C ASP A 85 10.62 4.39 15.26
N LYS A 86 10.74 5.54 15.94
CA LYS A 86 10.49 5.69 17.38
C LYS A 86 9.01 5.64 17.76
N GLU A 87 8.10 5.82 16.81
CA GLU A 87 6.64 5.74 17.02
C GLU A 87 6.08 4.31 16.80
N GLN A 88 6.88 3.34 16.33
CA GLN A 88 6.52 1.91 16.35
C GLN A 88 6.54 1.40 17.80
N ARG A 89 5.51 1.78 18.57
CA ARG A 89 5.17 1.10 19.81
C ARG A 89 4.63 -0.26 19.44
N TRP A 90 5.46 -1.27 19.61
CA TRP A 90 5.06 -2.67 19.76
C TRP A 90 3.75 -2.78 20.55
N LEU A 91 2.67 -3.14 19.87
CA LEU A 91 1.41 -3.61 20.46
C LEU A 91 0.77 -4.65 19.53
#